data_AF-A0A961RF41-F1
#
_entry.id   AF-A0A961RF41-F1
#
_cell.length_a   1.000
_cell.length_b   1.000
_cell.length_c   1.000
_cell.angle_alpha   90.00
_cell.angle_beta   90.00
_cell.angle_gamma   90.00
#
_symmetry.space_group_name_H-M   'P 1'
#
loop_
_entity.id
_entity.type
_entity.pdbx_description
1 polymer ?
#
loop_
_entity_poly.entity_id
_entity_poly.type
_entity_poly.pdbx_seq_one_letter_code
_entity_poly.pdbx_strand_id
1 'polypeptide(L)'
;MSRPAPGSLIQRQPRQPDLEKRMPFNHFRFLIFPLLQAWTILCLAIGGPMIFAGYQTILIGLLISDQFLGQYEPAPESESRLLRMMPVISLALHIVVFVQTLSLIAATGLASTYGIALIVYLTLQLCALSAHNTVANSHELMHQPSRMSFFLAQFLAAFSFRPSSVIDHVYGHHRRIGLQEDNATARPGENCWRFLLRTMVGTEVFSYRFEKERLARRGHPVWHWQNRHLQGLACIPVLCAAALLAGGATGFVAFVASALLGSTIVEAGNYIAHYGLVRVPGTRF
;
A
#
# COMPACT_ATOMS: atom_id res chain seq x y z
N MET A 1 28.34 -45.98 20.66
CA MET A 1 27.24 -45.82 19.68
C MET A 1 26.84 -44.36 19.64
N SER A 2 27.37 -43.62 18.67
CA SER A 2 27.08 -42.21 18.43
C SER A 2 25.74 -42.07 17.70
N ARG A 3 24.86 -41.17 18.18
CA ARG A 3 23.61 -40.81 17.50
C ARG A 3 23.93 -39.96 16.26
N PRO A 4 23.28 -40.19 15.10
CA PRO A 4 23.44 -39.32 13.94
C PRO A 4 22.62 -38.02 14.11
N ALA A 5 23.14 -36.92 13.58
CA ALA A 5 22.48 -35.61 13.55
C ALA A 5 21.27 -35.61 12.59
N PRO A 6 20.19 -34.86 12.88
CA PRO A 6 19.05 -34.75 11.97
C PRO A 6 19.42 -33.83 10.80
N GLY A 7 19.71 -34.43 9.65
CA GLY A 7 19.82 -33.77 8.35
C GLY A 7 18.45 -33.32 7.84
N SER A 8 18.40 -32.09 7.34
CA SER A 8 17.25 -31.42 6.74
C SER A 8 16.64 -32.21 5.58
N LEU A 9 15.47 -32.82 5.79
CA LEU A 9 14.62 -33.34 4.72
C LEU A 9 13.68 -32.21 4.23
N ILE A 10 14.22 -31.27 3.46
CA ILE A 10 13.42 -30.57 2.46
C ILE A 10 13.70 -31.30 1.15
N GLN A 11 12.92 -32.35 0.89
CA GLN A 11 12.89 -32.95 -0.44
C GLN A 11 12.38 -31.88 -1.41
N ARG A 12 13.26 -31.34 -2.24
CA ARG A 12 12.85 -30.55 -3.41
C ARG A 12 12.02 -31.48 -4.29
N GLN A 13 10.74 -31.17 -4.45
CA GLN A 13 9.91 -31.86 -5.44
C GLN A 13 10.57 -31.75 -6.82
N PRO A 14 10.62 -32.84 -7.61
CA PRO A 14 11.13 -32.78 -8.96
C PRO A 14 10.26 -31.86 -9.81
N ARG A 15 10.88 -30.99 -10.61
CA ARG A 15 10.17 -30.13 -11.59
C ARG A 15 9.36 -31.04 -12.52
N GLN A 16 8.03 -30.97 -12.44
CA GLN A 16 7.17 -31.59 -13.43
C GLN A 16 7.28 -30.80 -14.75
N PRO A 17 7.72 -31.43 -15.85
CA PRO A 17 7.94 -30.72 -17.12
C PRO A 17 6.66 -30.28 -17.83
N ASP A 18 5.47 -30.68 -17.36
CA ASP A 18 4.20 -30.44 -18.05
C ASP A 18 3.43 -29.17 -17.59
N LEU A 19 4.00 -28.36 -16.68
CA LEU A 19 3.34 -27.15 -16.19
C LEU A 19 3.45 -25.93 -17.13
N GLU A 20 4.33 -25.97 -18.14
CA GLU A 20 4.52 -24.86 -19.09
C GLU A 20 3.32 -24.62 -20.02
N LYS A 21 2.35 -25.54 -20.08
CA LYS A 21 1.17 -25.44 -20.97
C LYS A 21 -0.12 -25.00 -20.29
N ARG A 22 -0.09 -24.61 -19.01
CA ARG A 22 -1.27 -24.02 -18.36
C ARG A 22 -1.36 -22.53 -18.68
N MET A 23 -2.32 -22.23 -19.56
CA MET A 23 -2.92 -20.94 -19.97
C MET A 23 -2.65 -19.67 -19.10
N PRO A 24 -2.71 -18.46 -19.68
CA PRO A 24 -2.25 -17.16 -19.14
C PRO A 24 -2.96 -16.62 -17.86
N PHE A 25 -3.79 -17.43 -17.19
CA PHE A 25 -4.65 -17.01 -16.08
C PHE A 25 -3.91 -16.71 -14.76
N ASN A 26 -2.66 -17.14 -14.58
CA ASN A 26 -1.89 -16.84 -13.36
C ASN A 26 -1.63 -15.34 -13.16
N HIS A 27 -1.72 -14.54 -14.22
CA HIS A 27 -1.51 -13.10 -14.17
C HIS A 27 -2.80 -12.30 -13.89
N PHE A 28 -3.96 -12.93 -13.93
CA PHE A 28 -5.25 -12.25 -13.73
C PHE A 28 -5.33 -11.59 -12.35
N ARG A 29 -4.71 -12.20 -11.34
CA ARG A 29 -4.64 -11.65 -9.98
C ARG A 29 -3.95 -10.29 -9.92
N PHE A 30 -2.99 -10.02 -10.80
CA PHE A 30 -2.31 -8.71 -10.90
C PHE A 30 -3.18 -7.65 -11.62
N LEU A 31 -4.18 -8.06 -12.39
CA LEU A 31 -5.13 -7.16 -13.06
C LEU A 31 -6.26 -6.69 -12.14
N ILE A 32 -6.44 -7.36 -10.99
CA ILE A 32 -7.56 -7.10 -10.09
C ILE A 32 -7.58 -5.64 -9.64
N PHE A 33 -6.45 -5.03 -9.29
CA PHE A 33 -6.43 -3.64 -8.81
C PHE A 33 -6.72 -2.61 -9.89
N PRO A 34 -6.07 -2.65 -11.07
CA PRO A 34 -6.47 -1.81 -12.19
C PRO A 34 -7.95 -1.97 -12.56
N LEU A 35 -8.47 -3.20 -12.59
CA LEU A 35 -9.88 -3.46 -12.91
C LEU A 35 -10.83 -2.92 -11.83
N LEU A 36 -10.47 -3.06 -10.55
CA LEU A 36 -11.19 -2.47 -9.41
C LEU A 36 -11.34 -0.96 -9.57
N GLN A 37 -10.25 -0.29 -9.91
CA GLN A 37 -10.23 1.17 -10.06
C GLN A 37 -10.98 1.59 -11.32
N ALA A 38 -10.76 0.93 -12.45
CA ALA A 38 -11.47 1.22 -13.70
C ALA A 38 -12.99 1.08 -13.55
N TRP A 39 -13.44 0.02 -12.88
CA TRP A 39 -14.86 -0.18 -12.59
C TRP A 39 -15.41 0.87 -11.61
N THR A 40 -14.63 1.25 -10.60
CA THR A 40 -15.01 2.34 -9.68
C THR A 40 -15.18 3.66 -10.45
N ILE A 41 -14.24 4.00 -11.35
CA ILE A 41 -14.33 5.20 -12.21
C ILE A 41 -15.63 5.18 -13.02
N LEU A 42 -15.94 4.05 -13.65
CA LEU A 42 -17.15 3.88 -14.46
C LEU A 42 -18.41 4.07 -13.62
N CYS A 43 -18.48 3.44 -12.44
CA CYS A 43 -19.61 3.55 -11.53
C CYS A 43 -19.82 5.00 -11.03
N LEU A 44 -18.74 5.69 -10.68
CA LEU A 44 -18.79 7.10 -10.30
C LEU A 44 -19.22 8.00 -11.47
N ALA A 45 -18.89 7.64 -12.70
CA ALA A 45 -19.26 8.40 -13.90
C ALA A 45 -20.74 8.22 -14.26
N ILE A 46 -21.28 7.01 -14.11
CA ILE A 46 -22.71 6.73 -14.30
C ILE A 46 -23.55 7.46 -13.25
N GLY A 47 -23.06 7.54 -12.01
CA GLY A 47 -23.76 8.23 -10.93
C GLY A 47 -24.95 7.45 -10.39
N GLY A 48 -25.80 8.14 -9.62
CA GLY A 48 -26.99 7.53 -9.00
C GLY A 48 -26.63 6.36 -8.08
N PRO A 49 -27.46 5.30 -8.02
CA PRO A 49 -27.18 4.12 -7.19
C PRO A 49 -25.87 3.39 -7.54
N MET A 50 -25.35 3.56 -8.76
CA MET A 50 -24.11 2.89 -9.19
C MET A 50 -22.88 3.36 -8.40
N ILE A 51 -22.91 4.55 -7.80
CA ILE A 51 -21.82 5.05 -6.93
C ILE A 51 -21.50 4.06 -5.81
N PHE A 52 -22.51 3.37 -5.29
CA PHE A 52 -22.36 2.39 -4.21
C PHE A 52 -21.82 1.04 -4.70
N ALA A 53 -22.00 0.71 -5.98
CA ALA A 53 -21.59 -0.57 -6.54
C ALA A 53 -20.07 -0.65 -6.78
N GLY A 54 -19.43 0.44 -7.22
CA GLY A 54 -18.06 0.44 -7.76
C GLY A 54 -17.03 -0.33 -6.91
N TYR A 55 -16.81 0.09 -5.67
CA TYR A 55 -15.80 -0.56 -4.83
C TYR A 55 -16.28 -1.91 -4.26
N GLN A 56 -17.56 -2.00 -3.90
CA GLN A 56 -18.12 -3.16 -3.19
C GLN A 56 -18.22 -4.39 -4.09
N THR A 57 -18.66 -4.24 -5.35
CA THR A 57 -18.90 -5.40 -6.23
C THR A 57 -17.62 -6.16 -6.55
N ILE A 58 -16.49 -5.47 -6.67
CA ILE A 58 -15.23 -6.14 -6.96
C ILE A 58 -14.59 -6.71 -5.70
N LEU A 59 -14.73 -6.07 -4.53
CA LEU A 59 -14.32 -6.71 -3.27
C LEU A 59 -15.09 -7.99 -3.00
N ILE A 60 -16.42 -7.95 -3.12
CA ILE A 60 -17.28 -9.12 -2.93
C ILE A 60 -16.96 -10.16 -4.01
N GLY A 61 -16.81 -9.72 -5.26
CA GLY A 61 -16.40 -10.59 -6.37
C GLY A 61 -15.06 -11.27 -6.13
N LEU A 62 -14.08 -10.55 -5.56
CA LEU A 62 -12.77 -11.08 -5.14
C LEU A 62 -12.93 -12.18 -4.10
N LEU A 63 -13.67 -11.91 -3.02
CA LEU A 63 -13.88 -12.86 -1.93
C LEU A 63 -14.56 -14.14 -2.43
N ILE A 64 -15.58 -13.98 -3.27
CA ILE A 64 -16.25 -15.10 -3.94
C ILE A 64 -15.25 -15.83 -4.85
N SER A 65 -14.48 -15.10 -5.65
CA SER A 65 -13.54 -15.69 -6.59
C SER A 65 -12.44 -16.48 -5.89
N ASP A 66 -11.96 -16.06 -4.73
CA ASP A 66 -10.93 -16.78 -3.97
C ASP A 66 -11.39 -18.19 -3.59
N GLN A 67 -12.67 -18.32 -3.25
CA GLN A 67 -13.33 -19.59 -2.95
C GLN A 67 -13.32 -20.57 -4.14
N PHE A 68 -13.28 -20.07 -5.38
CA PHE A 68 -13.37 -20.85 -6.61
C PHE A 68 -12.06 -20.93 -7.43
N LEU A 69 -11.12 -20.00 -7.23
CA LEU A 69 -9.91 -19.88 -8.05
C LEU A 69 -8.72 -20.74 -7.59
N GLY A 70 -8.84 -21.47 -6.47
CA GLY A 70 -7.84 -22.43 -6.02
C GLY A 70 -6.48 -21.83 -5.61
N GLN A 71 -5.54 -22.70 -5.24
CA GLN A 71 -4.21 -22.29 -4.76
C GLN A 71 -3.37 -21.66 -5.88
N TYR A 72 -2.67 -20.58 -5.54
CA TYR A 72 -1.70 -19.95 -6.43
C TYR A 72 -0.48 -20.85 -6.64
N GLU A 73 -0.08 -21.06 -7.90
CA GLU A 73 1.30 -21.45 -8.18
C GLU A 73 2.09 -20.22 -8.65
N PRO A 74 3.25 -19.92 -8.02
CA PRO A 74 4.09 -18.80 -8.42
C PRO A 74 4.42 -18.85 -9.91
N ALA A 75 4.07 -17.79 -10.64
CA ALA A 75 4.54 -17.63 -12.00
C ALA A 75 6.08 -17.55 -12.02
N PRO A 76 6.77 -18.16 -13.00
CA PRO A 76 8.23 -18.06 -13.10
C PRO A 76 8.68 -16.59 -13.19
N GLU A 77 9.82 -16.27 -12.56
CA GLU A 77 10.45 -14.94 -12.38
C GLU A 77 10.64 -14.10 -13.66
N SER A 78 10.36 -14.62 -14.84
CA SER A 78 10.34 -13.85 -16.08
C SER A 78 9.10 -12.97 -16.14
N GLU A 79 9.01 -11.97 -15.24
CA GLU A 79 7.93 -11.00 -15.24
C GLU A 79 7.85 -10.31 -16.61
N SER A 80 6.72 -10.52 -17.29
CA SER A 80 6.41 -9.78 -18.49
C SER A 80 6.44 -8.28 -18.19
N ARG A 81 6.91 -7.45 -19.14
CA ARG A 81 6.94 -5.98 -18.99
C ARG A 81 5.60 -5.43 -18.50
N LEU A 82 4.50 -6.07 -18.89
CA LEU A 82 3.14 -5.72 -18.50
C LEU A 82 2.94 -5.77 -16.97
N LEU A 83 3.43 -6.81 -16.28
CA LEU A 83 3.27 -6.97 -14.83
C LEU A 83 3.98 -5.87 -14.06
N ARG A 84 5.21 -5.54 -14.44
CA ARG A 84 5.98 -4.45 -13.82
C ARG A 84 5.30 -3.08 -13.96
N MET A 85 4.46 -2.91 -14.98
CA MET A 85 3.70 -1.68 -15.22
C MET A 85 2.35 -1.66 -14.51
N MET A 86 1.86 -2.76 -13.95
CA MET A 86 0.55 -2.81 -13.28
C MET A 86 0.42 -1.82 -12.11
N PRO A 87 1.42 -1.66 -11.23
CA PRO A 87 1.34 -0.64 -10.18
C PRO A 87 1.33 0.79 -10.71
N VAL A 88 2.01 1.05 -11.83
CA VAL A 88 2.02 2.37 -12.49
C VAL A 88 0.66 2.68 -13.11
N ILE A 89 0.04 1.69 -13.76
CA ILE A 89 -1.33 1.81 -14.28
C ILE A 89 -2.31 2.03 -13.12
N SER A 90 -2.16 1.28 -12.03
CA SER A 90 -2.98 1.44 -10.83
C SER A 90 -2.84 2.83 -10.21
N LEU A 91 -1.63 3.41 -10.19
CA LEU A 91 -1.41 4.78 -9.77
C LEU A 91 -2.14 5.78 -10.68
N ALA A 92 -2.04 5.63 -12.00
CA ALA A 92 -2.75 6.50 -12.93
C ALA A 92 -4.27 6.45 -12.73
N LEU A 93 -4.84 5.25 -12.57
CA LEU A 93 -6.25 5.06 -12.27
C LEU A 93 -6.63 5.60 -10.88
N HIS A 94 -5.73 5.51 -9.90
CA HIS A 94 -5.95 6.07 -8.56
C HIS A 94 -6.11 7.59 -8.61
N ILE A 95 -5.28 8.28 -9.40
CA ILE A 95 -5.37 9.73 -9.59
C ILE A 95 -6.73 10.10 -10.19
N VAL A 96 -7.22 9.33 -11.18
CA VAL A 96 -8.54 9.58 -11.79
C VAL A 96 -9.66 9.40 -10.77
N VAL A 97 -9.67 8.27 -10.03
CA VAL A 97 -10.67 8.04 -8.96
C VAL A 97 -10.60 9.14 -7.90
N PHE A 98 -9.39 9.53 -7.48
CA PHE A 98 -9.17 10.57 -6.48
C PHE A 98 -9.82 11.89 -6.90
N VAL A 99 -9.48 12.39 -8.10
CA VAL A 99 -10.05 13.65 -8.61
C VAL A 99 -11.57 13.54 -8.77
N GLN A 100 -12.06 12.45 -9.37
CA GLN A 100 -13.49 12.25 -9.60
C GLN A 100 -14.29 12.19 -8.28
N THR A 101 -13.77 11.48 -7.28
CA THR A 101 -14.38 11.37 -5.95
C THR A 101 -14.48 12.74 -5.28
N LEU A 102 -13.40 13.53 -5.33
CA LEU A 102 -13.36 14.86 -4.74
C LEU A 102 -14.29 15.84 -5.45
N SER A 103 -14.35 15.80 -6.79
CA SER A 103 -15.30 16.60 -7.56
C SER A 103 -16.76 16.25 -7.22
N LEU A 104 -17.07 14.98 -6.99
CA LEU A 104 -18.39 14.54 -6.55
C LEU A 104 -18.71 15.02 -5.12
N ILE A 105 -17.73 14.99 -4.21
CA ILE A 105 -17.89 15.55 -2.86
C ILE A 105 -18.21 17.05 -2.94
N ALA A 106 -17.50 17.82 -3.78
CA ALA A 106 -17.79 19.23 -4.00
C ALA A 106 -19.20 19.45 -4.56
N ALA A 107 -19.63 18.65 -5.54
CA ALA A 107 -20.94 18.78 -6.16
C ALA A 107 -22.10 18.40 -5.22
N THR A 108 -21.87 17.48 -4.27
CA THR A 108 -22.91 16.97 -3.37
C THR A 108 -23.33 18.01 -2.33
N GLY A 109 -22.38 18.76 -1.77
CA GLY A 109 -22.62 19.75 -0.72
C GLY A 109 -23.11 19.15 0.62
N LEU A 110 -23.27 20.00 1.64
CA LEU A 110 -23.61 19.59 3.02
C LEU A 110 -25.08 19.89 3.40
N ALA A 111 -25.92 20.27 2.43
CA ALA A 111 -27.24 20.82 2.68
C ALA A 111 -28.31 19.78 3.07
N SER A 112 -28.03 18.48 2.90
CA SER A 112 -28.99 17.41 3.21
C SER A 112 -28.32 16.23 3.90
N THR A 113 -29.10 15.47 4.69
CA THR A 113 -28.63 14.23 5.32
C THR A 113 -28.14 13.21 4.29
N TYR A 114 -28.82 13.10 3.15
CA TYR A 114 -28.37 12.25 2.04
C TYR A 114 -27.03 12.70 1.47
N GLY A 115 -26.82 14.01 1.33
CA GLY A 115 -25.54 14.57 0.88
C GLY A 115 -24.39 14.26 1.84
N ILE A 116 -24.61 14.44 3.15
CA ILE A 116 -23.62 14.08 4.18
C ILE A 116 -23.29 12.59 4.13
N ALA A 117 -24.31 11.72 4.06
CA ALA A 117 -24.11 10.27 3.98
C ALA A 117 -23.31 9.87 2.74
N LEU A 118 -23.58 10.50 1.59
CA LEU A 118 -22.83 10.27 0.36
C LEU A 118 -21.37 10.72 0.49
N ILE A 119 -21.11 11.89 1.09
CA ILE A 119 -19.74 12.37 1.33
C ILE A 119 -18.97 11.42 2.25
N VAL A 120 -19.60 10.92 3.32
CA VAL A 120 -18.99 9.92 4.21
C VAL A 120 -18.67 8.64 3.44
N TYR A 121 -19.61 8.14 2.63
CA TYR A 121 -19.38 6.96 1.80
C TYR A 121 -18.19 7.15 0.84
N LEU A 122 -18.16 8.26 0.10
CA LEU A 122 -17.08 8.60 -0.85
C LEU A 122 -15.73 8.73 -0.13
N THR A 123 -15.71 9.29 1.08
CA THR A 123 -14.51 9.39 1.92
C THR A 123 -14.00 8.01 2.32
N LEU A 124 -14.88 7.11 2.76
CA LEU A 124 -14.52 5.74 3.13
C LEU A 124 -14.07 4.90 1.92
N GLN A 125 -14.70 5.11 0.76
CA GLN A 125 -14.28 4.48 -0.49
C GLN A 125 -12.87 4.91 -0.88
N LEU A 126 -12.57 6.21 -0.81
CA LEU A 126 -11.23 6.74 -1.10
C LEU A 126 -10.21 6.17 -0.12
N CYS A 127 -10.54 6.14 1.18
CA CYS A 127 -9.70 5.57 2.23
C CYS A 127 -9.33 4.12 1.91
N ALA A 128 -10.31 3.30 1.58
CA ALA A 128 -10.12 1.88 1.32
C ALA A 128 -9.26 1.65 0.07
N LEU A 129 -9.46 2.44 -1.00
CA LEU A 129 -8.64 2.37 -2.21
C LEU A 129 -7.20 2.84 -2.00
N SER A 130 -6.98 3.93 -1.25
CA SER A 130 -5.64 4.45 -0.96
C SER A 130 -4.86 3.53 -0.03
N ALA A 131 -5.49 2.99 1.01
CA ALA A 131 -4.89 1.98 1.90
C ALA A 131 -4.48 0.74 1.10
N HIS A 132 -5.38 0.23 0.24
CA HIS A 132 -5.11 -0.92 -0.61
C HIS A 132 -3.92 -0.68 -1.56
N ASN A 133 -3.91 0.46 -2.25
CA ASN A 133 -2.80 0.83 -3.13
C ASN A 133 -1.46 0.96 -2.39
N THR A 134 -1.50 1.40 -1.13
CA THR A 134 -0.30 1.51 -0.28
C THR A 134 0.27 0.12 0.05
N VAL A 135 -0.57 -0.86 0.40
CA VAL A 135 -0.09 -2.21 0.77
C VAL A 135 0.32 -3.06 -0.43
N ALA A 136 -0.32 -2.88 -1.59
CA ALA A 136 -0.06 -3.71 -2.77
C ALA A 136 0.86 -3.01 -3.77
N ASN A 137 0.35 -1.96 -4.42
CA ASN A 137 1.03 -1.32 -5.56
C ASN A 137 2.26 -0.52 -5.15
N SER A 138 2.21 0.19 -4.02
CA SER A 138 3.39 0.89 -3.48
C SER A 138 4.45 -0.11 -3.01
N HIS A 139 4.05 -1.26 -2.47
CA HIS A 139 4.96 -2.33 -2.07
C HIS A 139 5.70 -2.93 -3.27
N GLU A 140 4.99 -3.18 -4.36
CA GLU A 140 5.61 -3.63 -5.60
C GLU A 140 6.58 -2.58 -6.16
N LEU A 141 6.15 -1.32 -6.27
CA LEU A 141 6.96 -0.23 -6.82
C LEU A 141 8.24 0.04 -6.02
N MET A 142 8.20 -0.10 -4.69
CA MET A 142 9.37 0.21 -3.85
C MET A 142 10.49 -0.82 -3.95
N HIS A 143 10.17 -2.05 -4.35
CA HIS A 143 11.15 -3.12 -4.57
C HIS A 143 11.69 -3.15 -6.00
N GLN A 144 11.10 -2.39 -6.93
CA GLN A 144 11.65 -2.25 -8.27
C GLN A 144 12.98 -1.46 -8.26
N PRO A 145 13.95 -1.80 -9.13
CA PRO A 145 15.30 -1.23 -9.11
C PRO A 145 15.40 0.25 -9.55
N SER A 146 14.30 0.84 -10.02
CA SER A 146 14.28 2.19 -10.58
C SER A 146 14.06 3.26 -9.51
N ARG A 147 14.84 4.35 -9.59
CA ARG A 147 14.61 5.56 -8.75
C ARG A 147 13.22 6.15 -8.98
N MET A 148 12.72 6.08 -10.21
CA MET A 148 11.37 6.55 -10.53
C MET A 148 10.33 5.67 -9.86
N SER A 149 10.43 4.34 -9.94
CA SER A 149 9.50 3.42 -9.25
C SER A 149 9.49 3.67 -7.74
N PHE A 150 10.67 3.88 -7.13
CA PHE A 150 10.76 4.23 -5.71
C PHE A 150 10.05 5.56 -5.38
N PHE A 151 10.17 6.57 -6.24
CA PHE A 151 9.43 7.83 -6.06
C PHE A 151 7.92 7.63 -6.25
N LEU A 152 7.49 6.88 -7.26
CA LEU A 152 6.08 6.57 -7.49
C LEU A 152 5.47 5.77 -6.33
N ALA A 153 6.24 4.89 -5.69
CA ALA A 153 5.84 4.24 -4.44
C ALA A 153 5.57 5.28 -3.34
N GLN A 154 6.50 6.21 -3.10
CA GLN A 154 6.31 7.28 -2.12
C GLN A 154 5.09 8.16 -2.45
N PHE A 155 4.91 8.51 -3.72
CA PHE A 155 3.78 9.31 -4.18
C PHE A 155 2.45 8.57 -3.95
N LEU A 156 2.39 7.27 -4.23
CA LEU A 156 1.21 6.45 -4.01
C LEU A 156 0.91 6.27 -2.51
N ALA A 157 1.93 6.05 -1.68
CA ALA A 157 1.79 5.98 -0.22
C ALA A 157 1.41 7.33 0.41
N ALA A 158 1.68 8.45 -0.26
CA ALA A 158 1.29 9.79 0.20
C ALA A 158 -0.24 10.00 0.19
N PHE A 159 -1.02 9.23 -0.58
CA PHE A 159 -2.49 9.25 -0.48
C PHE A 159 -3.00 8.77 0.88
N SER A 160 -2.18 8.03 1.63
CA SER A 160 -2.45 7.60 3.00
C SER A 160 -1.53 8.32 4.02
N PHE A 161 -0.91 9.45 3.65
CA PHE A 161 0.06 10.19 4.47
C PHE A 161 1.24 9.34 4.99
N ARG A 162 1.64 8.31 4.24
CA ARG A 162 2.72 7.38 4.64
C ARG A 162 3.86 7.29 3.62
N PRO A 163 4.33 8.37 2.97
CA PRO A 163 5.44 8.25 2.00
C PRO A 163 6.73 7.74 2.65
N SER A 164 6.99 8.09 3.91
CA SER A 164 8.18 7.68 4.65
C SER A 164 8.20 6.19 4.99
N SER A 165 7.06 5.52 5.01
CA SER A 165 7.01 4.06 5.25
C SER A 165 7.70 3.29 4.15
N VAL A 166 7.79 3.83 2.93
CA VAL A 166 8.51 3.21 1.81
C VAL A 166 10.00 3.04 2.13
N ILE A 167 10.63 4.05 2.74
CA ILE A 167 12.04 3.99 3.13
C ILE A 167 12.22 3.02 4.29
N ASP A 168 11.38 3.12 5.32
CA ASP A 168 11.43 2.24 6.50
C ASP A 168 11.19 0.78 6.09
N HIS A 169 10.25 0.53 5.19
CA HIS A 169 9.92 -0.82 4.72
C HIS A 169 11.11 -1.51 4.05
N VAL A 170 11.73 -0.84 3.08
CA VAL A 170 12.83 -1.39 2.27
C VAL A 170 14.13 -1.50 3.07
N TYR A 171 14.45 -0.49 3.90
CA TYR A 171 15.76 -0.39 4.56
C TYR A 171 15.75 -0.75 6.05
N GLY A 172 14.58 -0.80 6.68
CA GLY A 172 14.37 -1.09 8.09
C GLY A 172 13.60 -2.39 8.29
N HIS A 173 12.27 -2.34 8.10
CA HIS A 173 11.31 -3.38 8.44
C HIS A 173 11.71 -4.77 7.94
N HIS A 174 11.92 -4.97 6.63
CA HIS A 174 12.29 -6.30 6.11
C HIS A 174 13.57 -6.88 6.72
N ARG A 175 14.51 -6.02 7.13
CA ARG A 175 15.76 -6.46 7.77
C ARG A 175 15.57 -6.81 9.23
N ARG A 176 14.62 -6.16 9.90
CA ARG A 176 14.46 -6.18 11.36
C ARG A 176 13.16 -6.81 11.83
N ILE A 177 12.27 -7.24 10.93
CA ILE A 177 10.98 -7.84 11.28
C ILE A 177 11.13 -8.95 12.32
N GLY A 178 10.30 -8.88 13.36
CA GLY A 178 10.37 -9.76 14.54
C GLY A 178 11.43 -9.36 15.59
N LEU A 179 12.26 -8.34 15.33
CA LEU A 179 13.19 -7.79 16.32
C LEU A 179 12.60 -6.56 17.03
N GLN A 180 13.16 -6.24 18.20
CA GLN A 180 12.70 -5.11 19.01
C GLN A 180 12.97 -3.74 18.34
N GLU A 181 13.97 -3.67 17.46
CA GLU A 181 14.34 -2.47 16.70
C GLU A 181 13.46 -2.20 15.49
N ASP A 182 12.56 -3.12 15.12
CA ASP A 182 11.59 -2.88 14.06
C ASP A 182 10.42 -2.02 14.55
N ASN A 183 10.14 -0.94 13.83
CA ASN A 183 9.03 -0.05 14.14
C ASN A 183 7.68 -0.75 13.92
N ALA A 184 7.57 -1.60 12.89
CA ALA A 184 6.31 -2.20 12.46
C ALA A 184 6.07 -3.63 13.00
N THR A 185 6.90 -4.12 13.91
CA THR A 185 6.64 -5.35 14.67
C THR A 185 5.90 -5.00 15.97
N ALA A 186 4.72 -5.59 16.17
CA ALA A 186 3.94 -5.39 17.38
C ALA A 186 4.46 -6.28 18.52
N ARG A 187 4.79 -5.64 19.65
CA ARG A 187 5.45 -6.33 20.77
C ARG A 187 4.44 -7.16 21.57
N PRO A 188 4.84 -8.29 22.18
CA PRO A 188 3.96 -9.02 23.09
C PRO A 188 3.38 -8.11 24.19
N GLY A 189 2.06 -8.07 24.30
CA GLY A 189 1.35 -7.26 25.30
C GLY A 189 1.21 -5.77 24.96
N GLU A 190 1.71 -5.32 23.81
CA GLU A 190 1.51 -3.96 23.34
C GLU A 190 0.10 -3.79 22.79
N ASN A 191 -0.68 -2.82 23.30
CA ASN A 191 -1.99 -2.55 22.73
C ASN A 191 -1.88 -1.81 21.38
N CYS A 192 -2.93 -1.92 20.57
CA CYS A 192 -3.00 -1.35 19.22
C CYS A 192 -2.70 0.16 19.19
N TRP A 193 -3.27 0.96 20.10
CA TRP A 193 -3.07 2.42 20.09
C TRP A 193 -1.63 2.83 20.39
N ARG A 194 -0.98 2.15 21.36
CA ARG A 194 0.43 2.35 21.67
C ARG A 194 1.31 1.93 20.51
N PHE A 195 0.98 0.81 19.87
CA PHE A 195 1.66 0.36 18.65
C PHE A 195 1.54 1.40 17.53
N LEU A 196 0.33 1.87 17.20
CA LEU A 196 0.07 2.83 16.14
C LEU A 196 0.90 4.10 16.30
N LEU A 197 0.89 4.69 17.50
CA LEU A 197 1.70 5.88 17.77
C LEU A 197 3.20 5.60 17.61
N ARG A 198 3.67 4.46 18.12
CA ARG A 198 5.08 4.07 18.06
C ARG A 198 5.54 3.81 16.62
N THR A 199 4.80 3.01 15.84
CA THR A 199 5.15 2.71 14.45
C THR A 199 5.11 3.99 13.61
N MET A 200 4.10 4.86 13.80
CA MET A 200 3.97 6.09 13.03
C MET A 200 5.16 7.03 13.24
N VAL A 201 5.49 7.33 14.49
CA VAL A 201 6.63 8.20 14.83
C VAL A 201 7.96 7.51 14.51
N GLY A 202 8.07 6.22 14.80
CA GLY A 202 9.29 5.42 14.58
C GLY A 202 9.69 5.37 13.10
N THR A 203 8.73 5.15 12.21
CA THR A 203 8.93 5.17 10.75
C THR A 203 9.46 6.52 10.28
N GLU A 204 8.87 7.64 10.72
CA GLU A 204 9.34 8.98 10.32
C GLU A 204 10.76 9.25 10.82
N VAL A 205 11.03 8.94 12.08
CA VAL A 205 12.35 9.14 12.69
C VAL A 205 13.40 8.27 12.01
N PHE A 206 13.09 7.01 11.71
CA PHE A 206 13.98 6.10 11.00
C PHE A 206 14.30 6.62 9.60
N SER A 207 13.28 6.93 8.81
CA SER A 207 13.44 7.37 7.42
C SER A 207 14.24 8.66 7.30
N TYR A 208 14.00 9.62 8.20
CA TYR A 208 14.79 10.85 8.28
C TYR A 208 16.26 10.57 8.61
N ARG A 209 16.54 9.77 9.65
CA ARG A 209 17.92 9.44 10.06
C ARG A 209 18.66 8.69 8.96
N PHE A 210 18.00 7.70 8.34
CA PHE A 210 18.56 6.90 7.27
C PHE A 210 18.97 7.77 6.07
N GLU A 211 18.10 8.68 5.63
CA GLU A 211 18.43 9.57 4.51
C GLU A 211 19.50 10.61 4.87
N LYS A 212 19.48 11.14 6.10
CA LYS A 212 20.55 12.02 6.61
C LYS A 212 21.92 11.33 6.54
N GLU A 213 22.03 10.10 7.02
CA GLU A 213 23.29 9.33 6.96
C GLU A 213 23.70 8.98 5.53
N ARG A 214 22.73 8.64 4.66
CA ARG A 214 23.00 8.36 3.24
C ARG A 214 23.55 9.59 2.52
N LEU A 215 23.01 10.77 2.78
CA LEU A 215 23.44 12.03 2.18
C LEU A 215 24.79 12.49 2.72
N ALA A 216 25.00 12.38 4.04
CA ALA A 216 26.29 12.70 4.66
C ALA A 216 27.44 11.86 4.06
N ARG A 217 27.23 10.56 3.84
CA ARG A 217 28.20 9.69 3.14
C ARG A 217 28.49 10.10 1.69
N ARG A 218 27.62 10.93 1.09
CA ARG A 218 27.77 11.47 -0.26
C ARG A 218 28.20 12.95 -0.27
N GLY A 219 28.51 13.53 0.89
CA GLY A 219 28.90 14.94 1.00
C GLY A 219 27.74 15.93 0.75
N HIS A 220 26.48 15.50 0.90
CA HIS A 220 25.31 16.36 0.70
C HIS A 220 24.64 16.75 2.03
N PRO A 221 24.10 17.98 2.15
CA PRO A 221 23.31 18.38 3.31
C PRO A 221 21.92 17.71 3.33
N VAL A 222 21.24 17.74 4.48
CA VAL A 222 19.92 17.12 4.67
C VAL A 222 18.85 17.68 3.72
N TRP A 223 18.88 18.99 3.44
CA TRP A 223 17.94 19.67 2.55
C TRP A 223 18.24 19.51 1.06
N HIS A 224 19.18 18.63 0.70
CA HIS A 224 19.52 18.38 -0.69
C HIS A 224 18.34 17.72 -1.43
N TRP A 225 18.11 18.11 -2.69
CA TRP A 225 17.00 17.60 -3.51
C TRP A 225 17.01 16.07 -3.68
N GLN A 226 18.15 15.40 -3.46
CA GLN A 226 18.23 13.93 -3.47
C GLN A 226 17.70 13.27 -2.20
N ASN A 227 17.28 14.02 -1.18
CA ASN A 227 16.70 13.47 0.04
C ASN A 227 15.34 12.84 -0.27
N ARG A 228 15.28 11.51 -0.26
CA ARG A 228 14.05 10.79 -0.63
C ARG A 228 12.94 11.00 0.37
N HIS A 229 13.28 11.14 1.65
CA HIS A 229 12.32 11.42 2.73
C HIS A 229 11.64 12.77 2.49
N LEU A 230 12.40 13.82 2.17
CA LEU A 230 11.82 15.14 1.84
C LEU A 230 11.02 15.11 0.53
N GLN A 231 11.47 14.38 -0.49
CA GLN A 231 10.69 14.20 -1.73
C GLN A 231 9.33 13.56 -1.46
N GLY A 232 9.30 12.50 -0.64
CA GLY A 232 8.06 11.83 -0.25
C GLY A 232 7.15 12.73 0.58
N LEU A 233 7.70 13.43 1.58
CA LEU A 233 6.93 14.39 2.39
C LEU A 233 6.36 15.54 1.55
N ALA A 234 7.07 15.99 0.51
CA ALA A 234 6.57 17.02 -0.40
C ALA A 234 5.35 16.57 -1.22
N CYS A 235 5.10 15.27 -1.38
CA CYS A 235 3.89 14.77 -2.05
C CYS A 235 2.61 15.06 -1.24
N ILE A 236 2.69 15.10 0.09
CA ILE A 236 1.55 15.33 0.98
C ILE A 236 0.88 16.71 0.73
N PRO A 237 1.60 17.85 0.80
CA PRO A 237 0.99 19.15 0.54
C PRO A 237 0.51 19.30 -0.91
N VAL A 238 1.16 18.63 -1.87
CA VAL A 238 0.69 18.61 -3.28
C VAL A 238 -0.67 17.93 -3.39
N LEU A 239 -0.84 16.75 -2.77
CA LEU A 239 -2.12 16.04 -2.77
C LEU A 239 -3.20 16.80 -1.97
N CYS A 240 -2.82 17.45 -0.86
CA CYS A 240 -3.71 18.31 -0.10
C CYS A 240 -4.20 19.51 -0.93
N ALA A 241 -3.30 20.17 -1.67
CA ALA A 241 -3.65 21.25 -2.58
C ALA A 241 -4.56 20.75 -3.71
N ALA A 242 -4.25 19.59 -4.30
CA ALA A 242 -5.11 18.96 -5.31
C ALA A 242 -6.51 18.64 -4.75
N ALA A 243 -6.60 18.16 -3.51
CA ALA A 243 -7.87 17.90 -2.83
C ALA A 243 -8.69 19.16 -2.61
N LEU A 244 -8.04 20.25 -2.20
CA LEU A 244 -8.67 21.56 -2.03
C LEU A 244 -9.17 22.12 -3.37
N LEU A 245 -8.39 21.96 -4.45
CA LEU A 245 -8.74 22.45 -5.79
C LEU A 245 -9.89 21.67 -6.42
N ALA A 246 -9.89 20.34 -6.29
CA ALA A 246 -10.93 19.49 -6.90
C ALA A 246 -12.21 19.44 -6.06
N GLY A 247 -12.09 19.40 -4.74
CA GLY A 247 -13.20 19.14 -3.82
C GLY A 247 -13.57 20.30 -2.88
N GLY A 248 -12.87 21.44 -2.97
CA GLY A 248 -13.05 22.56 -2.05
C GLY A 248 -12.66 22.20 -0.61
N ALA A 249 -13.14 22.99 0.36
CA ALA A 249 -12.86 22.75 1.77
C ALA A 249 -13.39 21.37 2.25
N THR A 250 -14.57 20.97 1.78
CA THR A 250 -15.17 19.67 2.13
C THR A 250 -14.33 18.51 1.59
N GLY A 251 -13.87 18.59 0.33
CA GLY A 251 -12.99 17.58 -0.26
C GLY A 251 -11.63 17.52 0.41
N PHE A 252 -11.05 18.67 0.79
CA PHE A 252 -9.83 18.70 1.59
C PHE A 252 -9.99 17.96 2.92
N VAL A 253 -11.05 18.25 3.68
CA VAL A 253 -11.34 17.57 4.95
C VAL A 253 -11.58 16.08 4.74
N ALA A 254 -12.35 15.71 3.71
CA ALA A 254 -12.58 14.32 3.34
C ALA A 254 -11.27 13.59 3.00
N PHE A 255 -10.38 14.21 2.22
CA PHE A 255 -9.08 13.62 1.91
C PHE A 255 -8.21 13.43 3.15
N VAL A 256 -8.11 14.44 4.03
CA VAL A 256 -7.35 14.32 5.28
C VAL A 256 -7.91 13.19 6.16
N ALA A 257 -9.24 13.13 6.32
CA ALA A 257 -9.89 12.06 7.08
C ALA A 257 -9.62 10.68 6.47
N SER A 258 -9.74 10.56 5.14
CA SER A 258 -9.43 9.37 4.36
C SER A 258 -7.97 8.93 4.55
N ALA A 259 -7.02 9.85 4.45
CA ALA A 259 -5.60 9.56 4.56
C ALA A 259 -5.20 9.09 5.97
N LEU A 260 -5.72 9.74 7.01
CA LEU A 260 -5.48 9.36 8.41
C LEU A 260 -6.10 8.00 8.76
N LEU A 261 -7.34 7.76 8.31
CA LEU A 261 -7.99 6.46 8.50
C LEU A 261 -7.27 5.37 7.71
N GLY A 262 -6.89 5.64 6.46
CA GLY A 262 -6.14 4.74 5.62
C GLY A 262 -4.79 4.38 6.23
N SER A 263 -4.05 5.36 6.75
CA SER A 263 -2.82 5.13 7.50
C SER A 263 -3.04 4.21 8.70
N THR A 264 -4.14 4.40 9.42
CA THR A 264 -4.49 3.59 10.60
C THR A 264 -4.81 2.16 10.20
N ILE A 265 -5.56 1.95 9.11
CA ILE A 265 -5.90 0.62 8.58
C ILE A 265 -4.64 -0.13 8.14
N VAL A 266 -3.73 0.53 7.42
CA VAL A 266 -2.47 -0.08 6.98
C VAL A 266 -1.65 -0.55 8.18
N GLU A 267 -1.47 0.29 9.19
CA GLU A 267 -0.69 -0.08 10.38
C GLU A 267 -1.43 -1.08 11.27
N ALA A 268 -2.76 -1.05 11.34
CA ALA A 268 -3.52 -2.10 12.01
C ALA A 268 -3.30 -3.48 11.36
N GLY A 269 -3.12 -3.51 10.03
CA GLY A 269 -2.67 -4.70 9.31
C GLY A 269 -1.31 -5.21 9.81
N ASN A 270 -0.32 -4.32 9.93
CA ASN A 270 1.00 -4.65 10.50
C ASN A 270 0.89 -5.14 11.95
N TYR A 271 0.05 -4.50 12.75
CA TYR A 271 -0.20 -4.91 14.14
C TYR A 271 -0.68 -6.35 14.21
N ILE A 272 -1.71 -6.70 13.43
CA ILE A 272 -2.28 -8.06 13.40
C ILE A 272 -1.28 -9.07 12.83
N ALA A 273 -0.65 -8.74 11.70
CA ALA A 273 0.26 -9.64 11.00
C ALA A 273 1.53 -9.94 11.80
N HIS A 274 2.01 -8.99 12.59
CA HIS A 274 3.28 -9.11 13.30
C HIS A 274 3.13 -9.19 14.83
N TYR A 275 1.92 -9.38 15.35
CA TYR A 275 1.68 -9.41 16.79
C TYR A 275 2.44 -10.54 17.47
N GLY A 276 3.33 -10.18 18.38
CA GLY A 276 4.08 -11.15 19.17
C GLY A 276 5.12 -11.92 18.39
N LEU A 277 5.45 -11.51 17.16
CA LEU A 277 6.59 -12.07 16.43
C LEU A 277 7.88 -11.72 17.16
N VAL A 278 8.64 -12.74 17.55
CA VAL A 278 9.95 -12.60 18.19
C VAL A 278 10.97 -13.40 17.39
N ARG A 279 12.01 -12.70 16.96
CA ARG A 279 13.14 -13.27 16.23
C ARG A 279 14.40 -13.16 17.08
N VAL A 280 15.26 -14.18 17.00
CA VAL A 280 16.59 -14.11 17.58
C VAL A 280 17.49 -13.24 16.69
N PRO A 281 18.23 -12.25 17.23
CA PRO A 281 19.17 -11.48 16.44
C PRO A 281 20.16 -12.38 15.68
N GLY A 282 20.35 -12.14 14.38
CA GLY A 282 21.30 -12.87 13.53
C GLY A 282 20.73 -14.08 12.77
N THR A 283 19.50 -14.52 13.03
CA THR A 283 18.85 -15.58 12.23
C THR A 283 18.19 -15.03 10.98
N ARG A 284 18.37 -15.71 9.82
CA ARG A 284 17.64 -15.37 8.58
C ARG A 284 16.22 -15.91 8.60
N PHE A 285 15.32 -15.21 7.91
CA PHE A 285 14.04 -15.75 7.42
C PHE A 285 14.30 -16.73 6.27
#